data_AF-A0A9D2F6P2-F1
#
_entry.id   AF-A0A9D2F6P2-F1
#
_cell.length_a   1.000
_cell.length_b   1.000
_cell.length_c   1.000
_cell.angle_alpha   90.00
_cell.angle_beta   90.00
_cell.angle_gamma   90.00
#
_symmetry.space_group_name_H-M   'P 1'
#
loop_
_entity.id
_entity.type
_entity.pdbx_description
1 polymer ?
#
loop_
_entity_poly.entity_id
_entity_poly.type
_entity_poly.pdbx_seq_one_letter_code
_entity_poly.pdbx_strand_id
1 'polypeptide(L)' 'RKSIKEILALNTGSVIELDKLTEEPLEILLNGKLIATGEVVVINESFGVRITNILSQKQRLNNLH' A
#
# COMPACT_ATOMS: atom_id res chain seq x y z
N ARG A 1 2.39 -5.62 14.06
CA ARG A 1 3.73 -6.30 14.17
C ARG A 1 3.50 -7.70 14.75
N LYS A 2 3.94 -8.80 14.11
CA LYS A 2 3.74 -10.18 14.61
C LYS A 2 5.04 -10.77 15.17
N SER A 3 4.92 -11.66 16.15
CA SER A 3 6.04 -12.42 16.71
C SER A 3 6.52 -13.51 15.74
N ILE A 4 7.80 -13.92 15.88
CA ILE A 4 8.39 -15.01 15.07
C ILE A 4 7.56 -16.31 15.20
N LYS A 5 7.05 -16.59 16.40
CA LYS A 5 6.23 -17.78 16.66
C LYS A 5 4.93 -17.79 15.86
N GLU A 6 4.28 -16.63 15.71
CA GLU A 6 3.05 -16.50 14.92
C GLU A 6 3.32 -16.63 13.42
N ILE A 7 4.46 -16.13 12.94
CA ILE A 7 4.86 -16.28 11.52
C ILE A 7 5.13 -17.76 11.19
N LEU A 8 5.84 -18.47 12.08
CA LEU A 8 6.15 -19.89 11.90
C LEU A 8 4.92 -20.80 12.01
N ALA A 9 3.84 -20.33 12.63
CA ALA A 9 2.58 -21.07 12.75
C ALA A 9 1.67 -20.93 11.51
N LEU A 10 2.04 -20.07 10.55
CA LEU A 10 1.28 -19.90 9.32
C LEU A 10 1.34 -21.15 8.46
N ASN A 11 0.16 -21.61 8.04
CA ASN A 11 -0.03 -22.76 7.18
C ASN A 11 -1.08 -22.45 6.10
N THR A 12 -1.26 -23.36 5.16
CA THR A 12 -2.32 -23.24 4.16
C THR A 12 -3.69 -23.15 4.84
N GLY A 13 -4.44 -22.09 4.54
CA GLY A 13 -5.73 -21.80 5.16
C GLY A 13 -5.66 -20.85 6.37
N SER A 14 -4.47 -20.41 6.77
CA SER A 14 -4.32 -19.37 7.78
C SER A 14 -4.90 -18.03 7.30
N VAL A 15 -5.85 -17.48 8.05
CA VAL A 15 -6.40 -16.13 7.83
C VAL A 15 -5.64 -15.16 8.71
N ILE A 16 -5.04 -14.14 8.10
CA ILE A 16 -4.28 -13.11 8.80
C ILE A 16 -5.03 -11.80 8.71
N GLU A 17 -5.45 -11.29 9.87
CA GLU A 17 -5.97 -9.94 9.97
C GLU A 17 -4.83 -8.93 9.84
N LEU A 18 -5.03 -7.93 8.98
CA LEU A 18 -4.10 -6.83 8.75
C LEU A 18 -4.50 -5.66 9.66
N ASP A 19 -3.52 -5.11 10.38
CA ASP A 19 -3.71 -3.95 11.27
C ASP A 19 -4.11 -2.66 10.51
N LYS A 20 -4.10 -2.68 9.17
CA LYS A 20 -4.39 -1.51 8.34
C LYS A 20 -5.87 -1.46 8.01
N LEU A 21 -6.56 -0.47 8.55
CA LEU A 21 -7.96 -0.17 8.22
C LEU A 21 -8.07 0.05 6.70
N THR A 22 -9.11 -0.51 6.08
CA THR A 22 -9.42 -0.34 4.65
C THR A 22 -9.64 1.12 4.23
N GLU A 23 -9.72 2.04 5.19
CA GLU A 23 -9.97 3.47 5.01
C GLU A 23 -8.69 4.32 5.04
N GLU A 24 -7.53 3.75 5.39
CA GLU A 24 -6.28 4.50 5.38
C GLU A 24 -5.67 4.58 3.97
N PRO A 25 -5.25 5.77 3.52
CA PRO A 25 -4.58 5.90 2.24
C PRO A 25 -3.28 5.07 2.20
N LEU A 26 -3.07 4.40 1.08
CA LEU A 26 -1.83 3.73 0.74
C LEU A 26 -0.79 4.73 0.26
N GLU A 27 0.45 4.50 0.68
CA GLU A 27 1.62 5.20 0.19
C GLU A 27 2.04 4.60 -1.16
N ILE A 28 2.22 5.46 -2.16
CA ILE A 28 2.70 5.07 -3.48
C ILE A 28 4.14 5.56 -3.58
N LEU A 29 5.06 4.62 -3.68
CA LEU A 29 6.49 4.89 -3.70
C LEU A 29 7.08 4.63 -5.08
N LEU A 30 8.06 5.43 -5.47
CA LEU A 30 8.95 5.17 -6.58
C LEU A 30 10.37 5.18 -6.04
N ASN A 31 11.15 4.12 -6.28
CA ASN A 31 12.50 3.97 -5.75
C ASN A 31 12.59 4.17 -4.22
N GLY A 32 11.57 3.76 -3.47
CA GLY A 32 11.49 3.94 -2.01
C GLY A 32 11.18 5.37 -1.53
N LYS A 33 10.96 6.32 -2.45
CA LYS A 33 10.53 7.69 -2.13
C LYS A 33 9.02 7.82 -2.34
N LEU A 34 8.31 8.43 -1.40
CA LEU A 34 6.88 8.71 -1.50
C LEU A 34 6.62 9.68 -2.67
N ILE A 35 5.72 9.32 -3.59
CA ILE A 35 5.33 10.15 -4.74
C ILE A 35 3.85 10.52 -4.76
N ALA A 36 3.01 9.71 -4.12
CA ALA A 36 1.57 9.91 -4.06
C ALA A 36 0.96 9.14 -2.87
N THR A 37 -0.26 9.51 -2.53
CA THR A 37 -1.14 8.72 -1.66
C THR A 37 -2.41 8.37 -2.42
N GLY A 38 -3.01 7.23 -2.11
CA GLY A 38 -4.22 6.79 -2.78
C GLY A 38 -5.02 5.78 -1.97
N GLU A 39 -6.18 5.40 -2.48
CA GLU A 39 -7.10 4.46 -1.82
C GLU A 39 -7.27 3.24 -2.71
N VAL A 40 -7.48 2.07 -2.10
CA VAL A 40 -7.85 0.86 -2.86
C VAL A 40 -9.30 0.99 -3.28
N VAL A 41 -9.55 0.81 -4.58
CA VAL A 41 -10.90 0.76 -5.13
C VAL A 41 -11.11 -0.57 -5.82
N VAL A 42 -12.34 -1.08 -5.76
CA VAL A 42 -12.73 -2.30 -6.49
C VAL A 42 -13.81 -1.90 -7.49
N ILE A 43 -13.54 -2.12 -8.78
CA ILE A 43 -14.45 -1.80 -9.87
C ILE A 43 -14.55 -3.04 -10.75
N ASN A 44 -15.76 -3.55 -10.96
CA ASN A 44 -16.02 -4.75 -11.78
C ASN A 44 -15.08 -5.92 -11.40
N GLU A 45 -14.98 -6.22 -10.10
CA GLU A 45 -14.11 -7.27 -9.55
C GLU A 45 -12.60 -7.05 -9.77
N SER A 46 -12.21 -5.91 -10.33
CA SER A 46 -10.81 -5.53 -10.52
C SER A 46 -10.36 -4.60 -9.40
N PHE A 47 -9.19 -4.88 -8.83
CA PHE A 47 -8.54 -4.00 -7.88
C PHE A 47 -7.84 -2.85 -8.60
N GLY A 48 -8.01 -1.64 -8.11
CA GLY A 48 -7.35 -0.44 -8.58
C GLY A 48 -6.90 0.45 -7.42
N VAL A 49 -6.10 1.45 -7.74
CA VAL A 49 -5.67 2.48 -6.78
C VAL A 49 -6.12 3.84 -7.29
N ARG A 50 -6.98 4.52 -6.54
CA ARG A 50 -7.39 5.90 -6.82
C ARG A 50 -6.38 6.85 -6.16
N ILE A 51 -5.71 7.66 -6.98
CA ILE A 51 -4.77 8.68 -6.47
C ILE A 51 -5.57 9.79 -5.79
N THR A 52 -5.29 10.06 -4.51
CA THR A 52 -5.92 11.16 -3.74
C THR A 52 -5.05 12.40 -3.70
N ASN A 53 -3.74 12.19 -3.57
CA ASN A 53 -2.77 13.28 -3.56
C ASN A 53 -1.51 12.84 -4.30
N ILE A 54 -0.90 13.74 -5.07
CA ILE A 54 0.30 13.47 -5.84
C ILE A 54 1.24 14.67 -5.80
N LEU A 55 2.54 14.40 -5.67
CA LEU A 55 3.54 15.45 -5.70
C LEU A 55 3.56 16.18 -7.05
N SER A 56 3.97 17.45 -7.00
CA SER A 56 4.14 18.24 -8.23
C SER A 56 5.12 17.56 -9.20
N GLN A 57 4.98 17.83 -10.48
CA GLN A 57 5.83 17.21 -11.50
C GLN A 57 7.34 17.43 -11.24
N LYS A 58 7.71 18.63 -10.77
CA LYS A 58 9.09 18.96 -10.39
C LYS A 58 9.60 18.09 -9.23
N GLN A 59 8.77 17.89 -8.20
CA GLN A 59 9.12 17.04 -7.06
C GLN A 59 9.22 15.56 -7.45
N ARG A 60 8.35 15.08 -8.36
CA ARG A 60 8.42 13.71 -8.87
C ARG A 60 9.71 13.44 -9.64
N LEU A 61 10.13 14.37 -10.50
CA LEU A 61 11.39 14.25 -11.25
C LEU A 61 12.61 14.22 -10.32
N ASN A 62 12.61 15.04 -9.26
CA ASN A 62 13.66 15.00 -8.24
C ASN A 62 13.72 13.67 -7.48
N ASN A 63 12.61 12.93 -7.42
CA ASN A 63 12.53 11.64 -6.75
C ASN A 63 12.92 10.46 -7.66
N LEU A 64 13.09 10.66 -8.98
CA LEU A 64 13.61 9.63 -9.89
C LEU A 64 15.13 9.44 -9.80
N HIS A 65 15.85 10.51 -9.41
CA HIS A 65 17.31 10.55 -9.33
C HIS A 65 17.81 10.17 -7.93
#